data_AF-A0A966FN92-F1
#
_entry.id   AF-A0A966FN92-F1
#
_cell.length_a   1.000
_cell.length_b   1.000
_cell.length_c   1.000
_cell.angle_alpha   90.00
_cell.angle_beta   90.00
_cell.angle_gamma   90.00
#
_symmetry.space_group_name_H-M   'P 1'
#
loop_
_entity.id
_entity.type
_entity.pdbx_description
1 polymer ?
#
loop_
_entity_poly.entity_id
_entity_poly.type
_entity_poly.pdbx_seq_one_letter_code
_entity_poly.pdbx_strand_id
1 'polypeptide(L)' 'TIDVYARAVRRVATHFDCCPDQLTPDQLEIYFGDLVDSHSWSTVKVDRNGLQFFWKHVLKRDWQWVNIVKPPK' A
#
# COMPACT_ATOMS: atom_id res chain seq x y z
N THR A 1 -6.81 8.98 12.70
CA THR A 1 -7.42 8.33 11.51
C THR A 1 -6.77 8.81 10.22
N ILE A 2 -6.62 10.11 9.98
CA ILE A 2 -5.93 10.64 8.78
C ILE A 2 -4.42 10.33 8.78
N ASP A 3 -3.76 10.48 9.93
CA ASP A 3 -2.29 10.30 10.03
C ASP A 3 -1.82 8.89 9.68
N VAL A 4 -2.67 7.89 9.95
CA VAL A 4 -2.36 6.49 9.70
C VAL A 4 -2.36 6.20 8.20
N TYR A 5 -3.35 6.72 7.47
CA TYR A 5 -3.40 6.58 6.01
C TYR A 5 -2.31 7.42 5.32
N ALA A 6 -2.06 8.64 5.81
CA ALA A 6 -0.97 9.47 5.31
C ALA A 6 0.40 8.80 5.53
N ARG A 7 0.57 8.07 6.65
CA ARG A 7 1.79 7.29 6.90
C ARG A 7 1.98 6.17 5.88
N ALA A 8 0.94 5.43 5.52
CA ALA A 8 1.02 4.39 4.49
C ALA A 8 1.51 4.94 3.14
N VAL A 9 0.94 6.07 2.71
CA VAL A 9 1.32 6.74 1.47
C VAL A 9 2.77 7.23 1.50
N ARG A 10 3.21 7.84 2.61
CA ARG A 10 4.61 8.25 2.76
C ARG A 10 5.55 7.05 2.71
N ARG A 11 5.17 5.93 3.34
CA ARG A 11 6.03 4.77 3.45
C ARG A 11 6.26 4.09 2.10
N VAL A 12 5.23 3.96 1.28
CA VAL A 12 5.38 3.45 -0.09
C VAL A 12 6.18 4.42 -0.97
N ALA A 13 5.95 5.73 -0.83
CA ALA A 13 6.69 6.75 -1.57
C ALA A 13 8.19 6.73 -1.22
N THR A 14 8.52 6.60 0.07
CA THR A 14 9.91 6.49 0.53
C THR A 14 10.54 5.14 0.13
N HIS A 15 9.77 4.07 0.01
CA HIS A 15 10.29 2.76 -0.38
C HIS A 15 10.76 2.74 -1.84
N PHE A 16 10.01 3.38 -2.75
CA PHE A 16 10.35 3.43 -4.19
C PHE A 16 11.02 4.74 -4.62
N ASP A 17 11.21 5.69 -3.70
CA ASP A 17 11.67 7.06 -3.97
C ASP A 17 10.91 7.72 -5.14
N CYS A 18 9.61 7.45 -5.23
CA CYS A 18 8.76 7.91 -6.32
C CYS A 18 7.40 8.37 -5.80
N CYS A 19 6.72 9.16 -6.63
CA CYS A 19 5.38 9.63 -6.29
C CYS A 19 4.37 8.46 -6.42
N PRO A 20 3.46 8.27 -5.45
CA PRO A 20 2.54 7.12 -5.44
C PRO A 20 1.63 7.00 -6.67
N ASP A 21 1.46 8.08 -7.43
CA ASP A 21 0.70 8.11 -8.70
C ASP A 21 1.40 7.39 -9.86
N GLN A 22 2.71 7.18 -9.74
CA GLN A 22 3.55 6.46 -10.70
C GLN A 22 3.70 4.97 -10.35
N LEU A 23 3.19 4.54 -9.20
CA LEU A 23 3.30 3.15 -8.78
C LEU A 23 2.47 2.24 -9.68
N THR A 24 3.12 1.17 -10.13
CA THR A 24 2.46 0.11 -10.90
C THR A 24 1.88 -0.97 -9.96
N PRO A 25 0.88 -1.74 -10.41
CA PRO A 25 0.39 -2.89 -9.64
C PRO A 25 1.49 -3.88 -9.22
N ASP A 26 2.49 -4.10 -10.07
CA ASP A 26 3.62 -5.00 -9.79
C ASP A 26 4.50 -4.48 -8.66
N GLN A 27 4.77 -3.17 -8.63
CA GLN A 27 5.51 -2.55 -7.51
C GLN A 27 4.72 -2.63 -6.21
N LEU A 28 3.39 -2.49 -6.27
CA LEU A 28 2.54 -2.66 -5.10
C LEU A 28 2.57 -4.11 -4.59
N GLU A 29 2.61 -5.11 -5.49
CA GLU A 29 2.76 -6.52 -5.11
C GLU A 29 4.08 -6.77 -4.38
N ILE A 30 5.18 -6.26 -4.91
CA ILE A 30 6.50 -6.35 -4.26
C ILE A 30 6.47 -5.67 -2.89
N TYR A 31 5.95 -4.44 -2.80
CA TYR A 31 5.86 -3.70 -1.54
C TYR A 31 5.05 -4.44 -0.48
N PHE A 32 3.90 -5.00 -0.85
CA PHE A 32 3.09 -5.76 0.09
C PHE A 32 3.73 -7.10 0.45
N GLY A 33 4.48 -7.74 -0.46
CA GLY A 33 5.29 -8.93 -0.17
C GLY A 33 6.33 -8.65 0.92
N ASP A 34 7.20 -7.66 0.68
CA ASP A 34 8.22 -7.23 1.64
C ASP A 34 7.60 -6.79 2.98
N LEU A 35 6.41 -6.18 2.91
CA LEU A 35 5.71 -5.72 4.08
C LEU A 35 5.13 -6.87 4.92
N VAL A 36 4.63 -7.92 4.28
CA VAL A 36 4.13 -9.13 4.96
C VAL A 36 5.26 -9.86 5.66
N ASP A 37 6.45 -9.87 5.08
CA ASP A 37 7.63 -10.53 5.67
C ASP A 37 8.23 -9.74 6.84
N SER A 38 8.10 -8.41 6.83
CA SER A 38 8.74 -7.54 7.83
C SER A 38 7.82 -7.01 8.93
N HIS A 39 6.50 -6.97 8.72
CA HIS A 39 5.56 -6.36 9.66
C HIS A 39 4.34 -7.24 9.97
N SER A 40 3.65 -6.91 11.06
CA SER A 40 2.41 -7.58 11.42
C SER A 40 1.32 -7.44 10.35
N TRP A 41 0.43 -8.44 10.27
CA TRP A 41 -0.73 -8.39 9.38
C TRP A 41 -1.66 -7.19 9.62
N SER A 42 -1.71 -6.67 10.85
CA SER A 42 -2.44 -5.44 11.16
C SER A 42 -1.86 -4.23 10.43
N THR A 43 -0.53 -4.13 10.35
CA THR A 43 0.17 -3.08 9.59
C THR A 43 -0.11 -3.20 8.10
N VAL A 44 -0.05 -4.42 7.54
CA VAL A 44 -0.35 -4.68 6.12
C VAL A 44 -1.76 -4.21 5.76
N LYS A 45 -2.75 -4.56 6.59
CA LYS A 45 -4.16 -4.14 6.39
C LYS A 45 -4.33 -2.63 6.43
N VAL A 46 -3.66 -1.97 7.38
CA VAL A 46 -3.71 -0.51 7.53
C VAL A 46 -3.11 0.19 6.31
N ASP A 47 -1.95 -0.25 5.86
CA ASP A 47 -1.28 0.33 4.69
C ASP A 47 -2.10 0.15 3.42
N ARG A 48 -2.66 -1.03 3.25
CA ARG A 48 -3.57 -1.37 2.16
C ARG A 48 -4.79 -0.46 2.11
N ASN A 49 -5.47 -0.27 3.23
CA ASN A 49 -6.62 0.62 3.29
C ASN A 49 -6.23 2.08 3.02
N GLY A 50 -5.06 2.51 3.49
CA GLY A 50 -4.53 3.86 3.21
C GLY A 50 -4.26 4.10 1.73
N LEU A 51 -3.63 3.14 1.06
CA LEU A 51 -3.36 3.22 -0.37
C LEU A 51 -4.64 3.14 -1.20
N GLN A 52 -5.57 2.25 -0.86
CA GLN A 52 -6.88 2.19 -1.52
C GLN A 52 -7.64 3.52 -1.40
N PHE A 53 -7.60 4.16 -0.22
CA PHE A 53 -8.20 5.48 -0.01
C PHE A 53 -7.51 6.55 -0.86
N PHE A 54 -6.17 6.56 -0.92
CA PHE A 54 -5.40 7.49 -1.73
C PHE A 54 -5.74 7.38 -3.23
N TRP A 55 -5.80 6.17 -3.79
CA TRP A 55 -6.17 5.98 -5.19
C TRP A 55 -7.58 6.45 -5.49
N LYS A 56 -8.53 6.10 -4.62
CA LYS A 56 -9.94 6.45 -4.81
C LYS A 56 -10.18 7.96 -4.70
N HIS A 57 -9.62 8.60 -3.67
CA HIS A 57 -9.96 9.99 -3.32
C HIS A 57 -8.97 11.03 -3.87
N VAL A 58 -7.69 10.69 -4.01
CA VAL A 58 -6.65 11.61 -4.50
C VAL A 58 -6.44 11.42 -5.99
N LEU A 59 -6.14 10.20 -6.44
CA LEU A 59 -5.88 9.93 -7.87
C LEU A 59 -7.16 9.82 -8.70
N LYS A 60 -8.32 9.62 -8.04
CA LYS A 60 -9.61 9.34 -8.70
C LYS A 60 -9.51 8.18 -9.70
N ARG A 61 -8.72 7.16 -9.37
CA ARG A 61 -8.50 5.97 -10.19
C ARG A 61 -9.07 4.75 -9.47
N ASP A 62 -9.58 3.81 -10.24
CA ASP A 62 -9.97 2.51 -9.71
C ASP A 62 -8.72 1.75 -9.26
N TRP A 63 -8.74 1.34 -8.00
CA TRP A 63 -7.70 0.51 -7.43
C TRP A 63 -7.83 -0.91 -8.01
N GLN A 64 -6.89 -1.29 -8.89
CA GLN A 64 -6.81 -2.66 -9.35
C GLN A 64 -6.29 -3.53 -8.21
N TRP A 65 -7.11 -4.49 -7.81
CA TRP A 65 -6.84 -5.32 -6.65
C TRP A 65 -5.56 -6.13 -6.84
N VAL A 66 -4.55 -5.83 -6.03
CA VAL A 66 -3.37 -6.69 -5.90
C VAL A 66 -3.76 -7.90 -5.06
N ASN A 67 -3.66 -9.09 -5.62
CA ASN A 67 -3.86 -10.35 -4.90
C ASN A 67 -2.69 -10.57 -3.93
N ILE A 68 -2.75 -9.97 -2.76
CA ILE A 68 -1.75 -10.19 -1.70
C ILE A 68 -2.00 -11.59 -1.11
N VAL A 69 -1.31 -12.60 -1.65
CA VAL A 69 -1.45 -14.01 -1.23
C VAL A 69 -0.48 -14.33 -0.11
N LYS A 70 -0.90 -14.11 1.15
CA LYS A 70 -0.84 -15.05 2.30
C LYS A 70 -0.93 -14.31 3.64
N PRO A 71 -1.90 -14.65 4.50
CA PRO A 71 -1.67 -14.59 5.94
C PRO A 71 -0.76 -15.78 6.32
N PRO A 72 0.36 -15.59 7.04
CA PRO A 72 1.07 -16.71 7.64
C PRO A 72 0.17 -17.39 8.69
N LYS A 73 0.23 -18.72 8.75
CA LYS A 73 -0.36 -19.54 9.82
C LYS A 73 0.32 -19.27 11.15
#